data_AF-A0A845SWY0-F1
#
_entry.id   AF-A0A845SWY0-F1
#
_cell.length_a   1.000
_cell.length_b   1.000
_cell.length_c   1.000
_cell.angle_alpha   90.00
_cell.angle_beta   90.00
_cell.angle_gamma   90.00
#
_symmetry.space_group_name_H-M   'P 1'
#
loop_
_entity.id
_entity.type
_entity.pdbx_description
1 polymer ?
#
loop_
_entity_poly.entity_id
_entity_poly.type
_entity_poly.pdbx_seq_one_letter_code
_entity_poly.pdbx_strand_id
1 'polypeptide(L)'
;MDLHMREFSGTTFGMSVEASSPAFRRMKRNAFTAKIKPRGSWVERTVRCVRAADVAAVMGEAGWLVRELQCMETIRWGNDDTEYYIIYEEGCEK
;
A
#
# COMPACT_ATOMS: atom_id res chain seq x y z
N MET A 1 -3.92 -9.00 13.36
CA MET A 1 -3.12 -7.78 13.11
C MET A 1 -3.89 -6.98 12.10
N ASP A 2 -3.88 -5.66 12.18
CA ASP A 2 -4.62 -4.84 11.22
C ASP A 2 -3.69 -4.24 10.17
N LEU A 3 -4.14 -4.22 8.92
CA LEU A 3 -3.54 -3.45 7.85
C LEU A 3 -4.34 -2.16 7.74
N HIS A 4 -3.70 -1.04 8.02
CA HIS A 4 -4.29 0.27 7.82
C HIS A 4 -3.92 0.77 6.43
N MET A 5 -4.89 1.35 5.73
CA MET A 5 -4.73 1.89 4.38
C MET A 5 -5.25 3.31 4.38
N ARG A 6 -4.47 4.24 3.84
CA ARG A 6 -4.87 5.64 3.69
C ARG A 6 -5.17 5.92 2.23
N GLU A 7 -6.35 6.45 1.96
CA GLU A 7 -6.72 6.97 0.65
C GLU A 7 -6.02 8.30 0.34
N PHE A 8 -5.94 8.66 -0.94
CA PHE A 8 -5.52 10.01 -1.34
C PHE A 8 -6.44 11.13 -0.79
N SER A 9 -7.68 10.79 -0.39
CA SER A 9 -8.60 11.72 0.28
C SER A 9 -8.20 12.03 1.73
N GLY A 10 -7.24 11.28 2.29
CA GLY A 10 -6.86 11.32 3.71
C GLY A 10 -7.64 10.34 4.59
N THR A 11 -8.70 9.71 4.06
CA THR A 11 -9.48 8.72 4.82
C THR A 11 -8.66 7.47 5.08
N THR A 12 -8.67 6.97 6.32
CA THR A 12 -7.93 5.76 6.70
C THR A 12 -8.88 4.65 7.13
N PHE A 13 -8.67 3.45 6.60
CA PHE A 13 -9.45 2.26 6.92
C PHE A 13 -8.55 1.16 7.46
N GLY A 14 -9.07 0.34 8.37
CA GLY A 14 -8.40 -0.84 8.90
C GLY A 14 -9.02 -2.12 8.35
N MET A 15 -8.18 -3.10 8.05
CA MET A 15 -8.58 -4.45 7.67
C MET A 15 -7.82 -5.44 8.53
N SER A 16 -8.51 -6.38 9.17
CA SER A 16 -7.83 -7.46 9.87
C SER A 16 -7.20 -8.44 8.87
N VAL A 17 -5.91 -8.70 9.05
CA VAL A 17 -5.12 -9.62 8.24
C VAL A 17 -4.47 -10.69 9.12
N GLU A 18 -4.46 -11.92 8.64
CA GLU A 18 -3.71 -13.01 9.26
C GLU A 18 -2.21 -12.81 9.01
N ALA A 19 -1.43 -12.67 10.08
CA ALA A 19 0.02 -12.48 9.95
C ALA A 19 0.74 -13.70 9.31
N SER A 20 0.12 -14.88 9.41
CA SER A 20 0.55 -16.12 8.75
C SER A 20 0.24 -16.18 7.26
N SER A 21 -0.62 -15.28 6.74
CA SER A 21 -1.04 -15.29 5.34
C SER A 21 0.16 -15.20 4.40
N PRO A 22 0.26 -16.09 3.39
CA PRO A 22 1.32 -16.04 2.38
C PRO A 22 1.39 -14.70 1.65
N ALA A 23 0.24 -14.10 1.33
CA ALA A 23 0.16 -12.79 0.68
C ALA A 23 0.76 -11.69 1.56
N PHE A 24 0.42 -11.68 2.85
CA PHE A 24 0.93 -10.69 3.79
C PHE A 24 2.45 -10.82 3.99
N ARG A 25 2.95 -12.05 4.13
CA ARG A 25 4.39 -12.33 4.25
C ARG A 25 5.16 -11.93 2.99
N ARG A 26 4.59 -12.17 1.81
CA ARG A 26 5.14 -11.72 0.53
C ARG A 26 5.19 -10.19 0.46
N MET A 27 4.11 -9.51 0.80
CA MET A 27 4.07 -8.05 0.84
C MET A 27 5.16 -7.48 1.78
N LYS A 28 5.33 -8.02 2.99
CA LYS A 28 6.42 -7.59 3.91
C LYS A 28 7.80 -7.74 3.27
N ARG A 29 8.03 -8.89 2.63
CA ARG A 29 9.32 -9.24 2.03
C ARG A 29 9.64 -8.37 0.82
N ASN A 30 8.63 -8.01 0.05
CA ASN A 30 8.77 -7.21 -1.17
C ASN A 30 8.81 -5.71 -0.90
N ALA A 31 8.58 -5.26 0.35
CA ALA A 31 8.69 -3.87 0.70
C ALA A 31 10.11 -3.36 0.42
N PHE A 32 10.20 -2.18 -0.18
CA PHE A 32 11.47 -1.62 -0.65
C PHE A 32 11.54 -0.12 -0.34
N THR A 33 12.73 0.45 -0.48
CA THR A 33 12.93 1.90 -0.32
C THR A 33 13.14 2.51 -1.70
N ALA A 34 12.41 3.59 -2.01
CA ALA A 34 12.56 4.30 -3.26
C ALA A 34 12.49 5.82 -3.04
N LYS A 35 13.10 6.58 -3.96
CA LYS A 35 12.85 8.01 -4.08
C LYS A 35 11.58 8.19 -4.90
N ILE A 36 10.59 8.83 -4.32
CA ILE A 36 9.36 9.20 -5.01
C ILE A 36 9.04 10.65 -4.74
N LYS A 37 8.16 11.23 -5.55
CA LYS A 37 7.51 12.50 -5.27
C LYS A 37 6.09 12.22 -4.77
N PRO A 38 5.81 12.31 -3.45
CA PRO A 38 4.46 12.09 -2.93
C PRO A 38 3.45 13.04 -3.56
N ARG A 39 2.20 12.61 -3.68
CA ARG A 39 1.13 13.43 -4.26
C ARG A 39 0.93 14.67 -3.38
N GLY A 40 0.87 15.84 -4.01
CA GLY A 40 0.79 17.13 -3.30
C GLY A 40 2.13 17.67 -2.76
N SER A 41 3.23 16.91 -2.86
CA SER A 41 4.58 17.39 -2.57
C SER A 41 5.29 17.84 -3.84
N TRP A 42 6.02 18.95 -3.76
CA TRP A 42 6.93 19.39 -4.83
C TRP A 42 8.32 18.77 -4.71
N VAL A 43 8.62 18.12 -3.59
CA VAL A 43 9.95 17.62 -3.23
C VAL A 43 9.97 16.09 -3.26
N GLU A 44 11.01 15.53 -3.88
CA GLU A 44 11.30 14.10 -3.85
C GLU A 44 11.79 13.67 -2.46
N ARG A 45 11.34 12.50 -2.01
CA ARG A 45 11.72 11.92 -0.72
C ARG A 45 12.01 10.44 -0.88
N THR A 46 13.05 9.99 -0.17
CA THR A 46 13.33 8.57 0.02
C THR A 46 12.35 8.02 1.06
N VAL A 47 11.44 7.15 0.64
CA VAL A 47 10.40 6.57 1.50
C VAL A 47 10.35 5.05 1.37
N ARG A 48 9.68 4.39 2.32
CA ARG A 48 9.36 2.96 2.19
C ARG A 48 8.15 2.79 1.30
N CYS A 49 8.16 1.75 0.49
CA CYS A 49 7.20 1.49 -0.56
C CYS A 49 6.78 0.02 -0.58
N VAL A 50 5.58 -0.21 -1.10
CA VAL A 50 5.06 -1.52 -1.49
C VAL A 50 4.43 -1.45 -2.87
N ARG A 51 4.37 -2.57 -3.57
CA ARG A 51 3.70 -2.63 -4.88
C ARG A 51 2.19 -2.76 -4.69
N ALA A 52 1.42 -2.04 -5.51
CA ALA A 52 -0.03 -2.14 -5.54
C ALA A 52 -0.53 -3.59 -5.70
N ALA A 53 0.15 -4.40 -6.50
CA ALA A 53 -0.18 -5.81 -6.71
C ALA A 53 -0.08 -6.65 -5.42
N ASP A 54 0.94 -6.40 -4.60
CA ASP A 54 1.11 -7.13 -3.33
C ASP A 54 0.05 -6.68 -2.30
N VAL A 55 -0.29 -5.38 -2.26
CA VAL A 55 -1.36 -4.86 -1.38
C VAL A 55 -2.72 -5.44 -1.78
N ALA A 56 -3.03 -5.45 -3.08
CA ALA A 56 -4.28 -6.00 -3.58
C ALA A 56 -4.41 -7.50 -3.30
N ALA A 57 -3.30 -8.25 -3.38
CA ALA A 57 -3.30 -9.67 -3.01
C ALA A 57 -3.58 -9.89 -1.52
N VAL A 58 -3.16 -8.98 -0.64
CA VAL A 58 -3.49 -9.02 0.79
C VAL A 58 -4.95 -8.68 1.05
N MET A 59 -5.49 -7.71 0.31
CA MET A 59 -6.89 -7.29 0.44
C MET A 59 -7.91 -8.30 -0.10
N GLY A 60 -7.45 -9.30 -0.88
CA GLY A 60 -8.31 -10.34 -1.43
C GLY A 60 -9.45 -9.75 -2.27
N GLU A 61 -10.70 -10.00 -1.86
CA GLU A 61 -11.89 -9.50 -2.54
C GLU A 61 -11.95 -7.97 -2.60
N ALA A 62 -11.35 -7.24 -1.64
CA ALA A 62 -11.30 -5.78 -1.67
C ALA A 62 -10.11 -5.24 -2.50
N GLY A 63 -9.31 -6.12 -3.12
CA GLY A 63 -8.11 -5.73 -3.88
C GLY A 63 -8.40 -4.87 -5.12
N TRP A 64 -9.64 -4.83 -5.61
CA TRP A 64 -10.06 -3.96 -6.71
C TRP A 64 -9.92 -2.46 -6.37
N LEU A 65 -10.05 -2.08 -5.09
CA LEU A 65 -9.82 -0.71 -4.63
C LEU A 65 -8.40 -0.22 -4.94
N VAL A 66 -7.43 -1.13 -4.85
CA VAL A 66 -6.04 -0.84 -5.14
C VAL A 66 -5.77 -1.03 -6.64
N ARG A 67 -6.12 -2.17 -7.24
CA ARG A 67 -5.73 -2.44 -8.64
C ARG A 67 -6.48 -1.60 -9.67
N GLU A 68 -7.78 -1.40 -9.47
CA GLU A 68 -8.65 -0.80 -10.49
C GLU A 68 -8.94 0.66 -10.20
N LEU A 69 -9.31 1.00 -8.96
CA LEU A 69 -9.59 2.39 -8.59
C LEU A 69 -8.34 3.20 -8.27
N GLN A 70 -7.24 2.54 -7.87
CA GLN A 70 -6.00 3.18 -7.45
C GLN A 70 -6.22 4.33 -6.44
N CYS A 71 -7.14 4.13 -5.50
CA CYS A 71 -7.54 5.18 -4.56
C CYS A 71 -6.67 5.25 -3.29
N MET A 72 -5.77 4.28 -3.10
CA MET A 72 -4.98 4.12 -1.89
C MET A 72 -3.58 4.72 -2.06
N GLU A 73 -3.15 5.51 -1.08
CA GLU A 73 -1.86 6.18 -1.08
C GLU A 73 -0.81 5.41 -0.27
N THR A 74 -1.14 5.03 0.96
CA THR A 74 -0.20 4.38 1.88
C THR A 74 -0.82 3.19 2.59
N ILE A 75 0.04 2.30 3.08
CA ILE A 75 -0.32 1.28 4.05
C ILE A 75 0.50 1.41 5.34
N ARG A 76 -0.02 0.84 6.42
CA ARG A 76 0.64 0.71 7.71
C ARG A 76 0.24 -0.60 8.38
N TRP A 77 1.20 -1.28 9.00
CA TRP A 77 1.06 -2.67 9.46
C TRP A 77 0.95 -2.69 10.99
N GLY A 78 -0.21 -3.08 11.50
CA GLY A 78 -0.52 -3.01 12.92
C GLY A 78 -0.34 -1.59 13.46
N ASN A 79 0.29 -1.50 14.63
CA ASN A 79 0.57 -0.25 15.32
C ASN A 79 1.96 0.34 14.98
N ASP A 80 2.63 -0.13 13.93
CA ASP A 80 3.88 0.50 13.46
C ASP A 80 3.53 1.91 12.96
N ASP A 81 4.26 2.95 13.36
CA ASP A 81 4.05 4.31 12.85
C ASP A 81 4.62 4.53 11.44
N THR A 82 5.31 3.52 10.89
CA THR A 82 5.91 3.64 9.57
C THR A 82 4.87 3.47 8.45
N GLU A 83 4.67 4.54 7.69
CA GLU A 83 3.88 4.51 6.46
C GLU A 83 4.69 3.98 5.27
N TYR A 84 4.04 3.17 4.44
CA TYR A 84 4.60 2.63 3.21
C TYR A 84 3.77 3.13 2.04
N TYR A 85 4.39 3.83 1.10
CA TYR A 85 3.72 4.34 -0.09
C TYR A 85 3.42 3.20 -1.08
N ILE A 86 2.22 3.23 -1.64
CA ILE A 86 1.81 2.26 -2.65
C ILE A 86 2.29 2.75 -4.01
N ILE A 87 3.10 1.94 -4.67
CA ILE A 87 3.57 2.19 -6.03
C ILE A 87 2.68 1.42 -6.99
N TYR A 88 1.98 2.19 -7.82
CA TYR A 88 1.23 1.70 -8.98
C TYR A 88 2.20 1.61 -10.16
N GLU A 89 2.43 0.39 -10.66
CA GLU A 89 3.28 0.20 -11.85
C GLU A 89 2.50 0.67 -13.09
N GLU A 90 3.15 1.46 -13.95
CA GLU A 90 2.57 1.85 -15.25
C GLU A 90 2.40 0.59 -16.10
N GLY A 91 1.17 0.35 -16.56
CA GLY A 91 0.72 -0.93 -17.13
C GLY A 91 -0.60 -1.44 -16.56
N CYS A 92 -1.17 -0.77 -15.55
CA CYS A 92 -2.60 -0.88 -15.21
C CYS A 92 -3.42 0.23 -15.91
N GLU A 93 -3.09 0.52 -17.16
CA GLU A 93 -3.95 1.30 -18.05
C GLU A 93 -5.13 0.42 -18.46
N LYS A 94 -6.34 0.98 -18.34
CA LYS A 94 -7.56 0.38 -18.91
C LYS A 94 -7.60 0.58 -20.42
#